data_AF-A0A536CGF1-F1
#
_entry.id   AF-A0A536CGF1-F1
#
_cell.length_a   1.000
_cell.length_b   1.000
_cell.length_c   1.000
_cell.angle_alpha   90.00
_cell.angle_beta   90.00
_cell.angle_gamma   90.00
#
_symmetry.space_group_name_H-M   'P 1'
#
loop_
_entity.id
_entity.type
_entity.pdbx_description
1 polymer ?
#
loop_
_entity_poly.entity_id
_entity_poly.type
_entity_poly.pdbx_seq_one_letter_code
_entity_poly.pdbx_strand_id
1 'polypeptide(L)'
;MSYSRNTTSTDGHGTVLMLGDEPTGQWMQNSAEDNPRFLASTIETFLGWRSEQPATSYAEAQPLTLDRGRYVFRTRCLGCHTIGKGDVVGPDLAGVTARRDSAWLARYLAEPDRVLAAGDPIAAALFAKYHQIPMPNLKLDSEDVAALLSYLEAQSS
;
A
#
# COMPACT_ATOMS: atom_id res chain seq x y z
N MET A 1 36.21 -22.87 -20.29
CA MET A 1 34.86 -23.36 -20.68
C MET A 1 34.58 -22.94 -22.11
N SER A 2 34.17 -23.87 -22.97
CA SER A 2 33.96 -23.68 -24.41
C SER A 2 32.57 -23.09 -24.66
N TYR A 3 32.48 -21.94 -25.34
CA TYR A 3 31.22 -21.33 -25.72
C TYR A 3 30.54 -22.13 -26.84
N SER A 4 29.39 -22.73 -26.54
CA SER A 4 28.52 -23.35 -27.54
C SER A 4 27.72 -22.24 -28.23
N ARG A 5 27.96 -22.04 -29.53
CA ARG A 5 27.15 -21.14 -30.37
C ARG A 5 25.79 -21.78 -30.59
N ASN A 6 24.73 -21.15 -30.10
CA ASN A 6 23.36 -21.56 -30.39
C ASN A 6 23.04 -21.15 -31.84
N THR A 7 22.87 -22.12 -32.74
CA THR A 7 22.81 -21.91 -34.21
C THR A 7 21.40 -21.60 -34.75
N THR A 8 20.50 -21.04 -33.93
CA THR A 8 19.07 -20.90 -34.29
C THR A 8 18.55 -19.45 -34.27
N SER A 9 19.41 -18.46 -34.54
CA SER A 9 18.97 -17.11 -34.93
C SER A 9 19.91 -16.58 -36.00
N THR A 10 19.35 -16.30 -37.17
CA THR A 10 20.08 -15.89 -38.39
C THR A 10 20.01 -14.40 -38.67
N ASP A 11 19.48 -13.59 -37.76
CA ASP A 11 19.38 -12.14 -37.89
C ASP A 11 20.26 -11.37 -36.91
N GLY A 12 20.67 -11.92 -35.76
CA GLY A 12 21.68 -11.29 -34.89
C GLY A 12 21.37 -9.85 -34.46
N HIS A 13 20.12 -9.40 -34.61
CA HIS A 13 19.66 -8.05 -34.35
C HIS A 13 19.06 -7.99 -32.95
N GLY A 14 19.94 -7.96 -31.95
CA GLY A 14 19.63 -7.38 -30.65
C GLY A 14 20.66 -6.30 -30.39
N THR A 15 20.26 -5.11 -29.93
CA THR A 15 21.27 -4.16 -29.48
C THR A 15 21.74 -4.63 -28.11
N VAL A 16 23.01 -5.03 -28.06
CA VAL A 16 23.63 -5.61 -26.88
C VAL A 16 24.69 -4.65 -26.39
N LEU A 17 24.66 -4.36 -25.10
CA LEU A 17 25.71 -3.65 -24.39
C LEU A 17 26.59 -4.67 -23.65
N MET A 18 27.85 -4.74 -24.05
CA MET A 18 28.87 -5.55 -23.37
C MET A 18 29.77 -4.62 -22.54
N LEU A 19 29.97 -4.98 -21.27
CA LEU A 19 30.83 -4.27 -20.35
C LEU A 19 31.76 -5.26 -19.67
N GLY A 20 33.03 -4.88 -19.48
CA GLY A 20 34.03 -5.77 -18.92
C GLY A 20 34.99 -5.06 -17.98
N ASP A 21 35.52 -5.83 -17.05
CA ASP A 21 36.66 -5.48 -16.21
C ASP A 21 37.85 -6.35 -16.66
N GLU A 22 38.72 -5.76 -17.47
CA GLU A 22 39.87 -6.45 -18.08
C GLU A 22 40.85 -7.01 -17.04
N PRO A 23 41.26 -6.28 -15.99
CA PRO A 23 42.09 -6.81 -14.91
C PRO A 23 41.55 -8.08 -14.23
N THR A 24 40.23 -8.16 -14.01
CA THR A 24 39.60 -9.32 -13.34
C THR A 24 39.08 -10.37 -14.32
N GLY A 25 39.07 -10.07 -15.62
CA GLY A 25 38.57 -10.94 -16.68
C GLY A 25 37.05 -11.13 -16.64
N GLN A 26 36.31 -10.27 -15.94
CA GLN A 26 34.86 -10.36 -15.82
C GLN A 26 34.19 -9.60 -16.96
N TRP A 27 33.12 -10.20 -17.51
CA TRP A 27 32.33 -9.61 -18.59
C TRP A 27 30.85 -9.78 -18.30
N MET A 28 30.06 -8.74 -18.58
CA MET A 28 28.60 -8.74 -18.51
C MET A 28 28.01 -8.33 -19.86
N GLN A 29 26.89 -8.95 -20.21
CA GLN A 29 26.14 -8.69 -21.44
C GLN A 29 24.69 -8.37 -21.08
N ASN A 30 24.20 -7.19 -21.46
CA ASN A 30 22.81 -6.77 -21.26
C ASN A 30 22.22 -6.25 -22.59
N SER A 31 20.90 -6.11 -22.68
CA SER A 31 20.25 -5.40 -23.80
C SER A 31 20.54 -3.90 -23.70
N ALA A 32 20.72 -3.21 -24.83
CA ALA A 32 20.90 -1.76 -24.85
C ALA A 32 19.55 -1.00 -24.86
N GLU A 33 18.44 -1.70 -25.05
CA GLU A 33 17.07 -1.16 -24.92
C GLU A 33 16.47 -1.32 -23.51
N ASP A 34 17.20 -1.92 -22.57
CA ASP A 34 16.73 -2.15 -21.21
C ASP A 34 16.48 -0.85 -20.43
N ASN A 35 15.81 -0.97 -19.28
CA ASN A 35 15.54 0.18 -18.42
C ASN A 35 16.85 0.86 -17.97
N PRO A 36 17.06 2.16 -18.24
CA PRO A 36 18.32 2.83 -17.97
C PRO A 36 18.68 2.90 -16.48
N ARG A 37 17.68 2.91 -15.58
CA ARG A 37 17.94 2.85 -14.13
C ARG A 37 18.41 1.48 -13.68
N PHE A 38 17.83 0.43 -14.25
CA PHE A 38 18.26 -0.93 -13.95
C PHE A 38 19.70 -1.13 -14.43
N LEU A 39 19.99 -0.78 -15.70
CA LEU A 39 21.34 -0.87 -16.27
C LEU A 39 22.38 -0.11 -15.44
N ALA A 40 22.10 1.14 -15.04
CA ALA A 40 23.00 1.91 -14.18
C ALA A 40 23.32 1.16 -12.87
N SER A 41 22.30 0.63 -12.20
CA SER A 41 22.49 -0.12 -10.95
C SER A 41 23.25 -1.44 -11.13
N THR A 42 23.05 -2.13 -12.26
CA THR A 42 23.77 -3.36 -12.59
C THR A 42 25.24 -3.07 -12.83
N ILE A 43 25.57 -1.98 -13.53
CA ILE A 43 26.95 -1.55 -13.80
C ILE A 43 27.66 -1.13 -12.52
N GLU A 44 27.01 -0.31 -11.68
CA GLU A 44 27.54 0.10 -10.37
C GLU A 44 27.85 -1.10 -9.47
N THR A 45 26.96 -2.10 -9.51
CA THR A 45 27.15 -3.34 -8.75
C THR A 45 28.29 -4.18 -9.33
N PHE A 46 28.32 -4.35 -10.65
CA PHE A 46 29.33 -5.16 -11.35
C PHE A 46 30.75 -4.61 -11.19
N LEU A 47 30.90 -3.29 -11.28
CA LEU A 47 32.20 -2.62 -11.14
C LEU A 47 32.57 -2.29 -9.68
N GLY A 48 31.72 -2.68 -8.72
CA GLY A 48 31.96 -2.42 -7.30
C GLY A 48 32.00 -0.93 -6.95
N TRP A 49 31.45 -0.05 -7.80
CA TRP A 49 31.41 1.40 -7.59
C TRP A 49 30.33 1.84 -6.60
N ARG A 50 29.63 0.89 -5.96
CA ARG A 50 28.72 1.19 -4.85
C ARG A 50 29.48 2.04 -3.84
N SER A 51 29.04 3.29 -3.70
CA SER A 51 29.18 3.95 -2.42
C SER A 51 28.42 3.07 -1.44
N GLU A 52 29.16 2.38 -0.56
CA GLU A 52 28.55 1.70 0.57
C GLU A 52 27.82 2.77 1.38
N GLN A 53 26.51 2.90 1.15
CA GLN A 53 25.66 3.47 2.18
C GLN A 53 25.85 2.55 3.38
N PRO A 54 26.31 3.07 4.54
CA PRO A 54 26.54 2.23 5.70
C PRO A 54 25.26 1.46 5.98
N ALA A 55 25.33 0.13 5.83
CA ALA A 55 24.20 -0.74 6.08
C ALA A 55 23.93 -0.67 7.59
N THR A 56 22.90 0.10 7.97
CA THR A 56 22.37 0.13 9.33
C THR A 56 22.10 -1.30 9.76
N SER A 57 22.69 -1.72 10.88
CA SER A 57 22.58 -3.07 11.40
C SER A 57 21.12 -3.37 11.70
N TYR A 58 20.68 -4.62 11.49
CA TYR A 58 19.34 -5.03 11.91
C TYR A 58 19.11 -4.83 13.42
N ALA A 59 20.19 -4.78 14.22
CA ALA A 59 20.15 -4.44 15.65
C ALA A 59 19.67 -3.01 15.93
N GLU A 60 19.76 -2.12 14.95
CA GLU A 60 19.34 -0.71 15.02
C GLU A 60 17.94 -0.51 14.40
N ALA A 61 17.31 -1.57 13.90
CA ALA A 61 15.96 -1.51 13.36
C ALA A 61 14.97 -1.16 14.48
N GLN A 62 14.22 -0.08 14.29
CA GLN A 62 13.13 0.24 15.21
C GLN A 62 12.06 -0.86 15.14
N PRO A 63 11.48 -1.27 16.29
CA PRO A 63 10.39 -2.22 16.29
C PRO A 63 9.23 -1.69 15.45
N LEU A 64 8.68 -2.53 14.58
CA LEU A 64 7.50 -2.20 13.79
C LEU A 64 6.30 -2.06 14.75
N THR A 65 5.92 -0.83 15.06
CA THR A 65 4.66 -0.53 15.74
C THR A 65 3.54 -0.58 14.71
N LEU A 66 2.94 -1.77 14.54
CA LEU A 66 1.76 -1.93 13.71
C LEU A 66 0.55 -1.36 14.44
N ASP A 67 0.15 -0.15 14.07
CA ASP A 67 -1.11 0.42 14.55
C ASP A 67 -2.29 -0.36 13.94
N ARG A 68 -2.97 -1.16 14.77
CA ARG A 68 -4.08 -2.02 14.34
C ARG A 68 -5.19 -1.21 13.69
N GLY A 69 -5.54 -0.05 14.27
CA GLY A 69 -6.59 0.82 13.73
C GLY A 69 -6.27 1.33 12.33
N ARG A 70 -5.05 1.83 12.10
CA ARG A 70 -4.55 2.20 10.76
C ARG A 70 -4.57 1.03 9.80
N TYR A 71 -4.16 -0.16 10.23
CA TYR A 71 -4.14 -1.35 9.38
C TYR A 71 -5.56 -1.72 8.92
N VAL A 72 -6.52 -1.79 9.84
CA VAL A 72 -7.91 -2.09 9.52
C VAL A 72 -8.50 -0.99 8.62
N PHE A 73 -8.26 0.28 8.91
CA PHE A 73 -8.73 1.39 8.08
C PHE A 73 -8.23 1.27 6.63
N ARG A 74 -6.93 1.03 6.44
CA ARG A 74 -6.32 0.93 5.11
C ARG A 74 -6.83 -0.27 4.31
N THR A 75 -7.10 -1.38 4.97
CA THR A 75 -7.49 -2.63 4.29
C THR A 75 -9.00 -2.78 4.13
N ARG A 76 -9.81 -2.13 4.97
CA ARG A 76 -11.27 -2.33 5.03
C ARG A 76 -12.10 -1.08 4.77
N CYS A 77 -11.57 0.12 4.99
CA CYS A 77 -12.34 1.36 4.93
C CYS A 77 -11.91 2.28 3.76
N LEU A 78 -10.61 2.31 3.45
CA LEU A 78 -10.01 3.26 2.49
C LEU A 78 -10.59 3.16 1.06
N GLY A 79 -11.15 2.01 0.69
CA GLY A 79 -11.81 1.85 -0.61
C GLY A 79 -13.05 2.74 -0.78
N CYS A 80 -13.71 3.11 0.32
CA CYS A 80 -14.96 3.86 0.30
C CYS A 80 -14.93 5.17 1.09
N HIS A 81 -13.90 5.40 1.91
CA HIS A 81 -13.82 6.56 2.79
C HIS A 81 -12.45 7.23 2.74
N THR A 82 -12.43 8.53 2.99
CA THR A 82 -11.20 9.28 3.24
C THR A 82 -11.19 9.88 4.64
N ILE A 83 -10.08 10.52 4.98
CA ILE A 83 -9.92 11.37 6.16
C ILE A 83 -9.37 12.71 5.67
N GLY A 84 -10.19 13.76 5.69
CA GLY A 84 -9.82 15.13 5.36
C GLY A 84 -9.69 15.41 3.87
N LYS A 85 -10.16 14.51 3.00
CA LYS A 85 -10.06 14.66 1.53
C LYS A 85 -11.40 14.77 0.82
N GLY A 86 -12.49 14.82 1.59
CA GLY A 86 -13.85 14.98 1.08
C GLY A 86 -14.57 13.66 0.81
N ASP A 87 -15.85 13.76 0.48
CA ASP A 87 -16.69 12.59 0.25
C ASP A 87 -16.27 11.86 -1.05
N VAL A 88 -16.32 10.52 -1.02
CA VAL A 88 -16.04 9.65 -2.18
C VAL A 88 -17.25 8.74 -2.43
N VAL A 89 -17.15 7.43 -2.18
CA VAL A 89 -18.31 6.52 -2.14
C VAL A 89 -19.13 6.75 -0.86
N GLY A 90 -18.45 6.91 0.26
CA GLY A 90 -19.02 7.26 1.55
C GLY A 90 -18.56 8.65 2.04
N PRO A 91 -19.08 9.10 3.19
CA PRO A 91 -18.69 10.36 3.82
C PRO A 91 -17.21 10.41 4.20
N ASP A 92 -16.63 11.60 4.20
CA ASP A 92 -15.33 11.85 4.82
C ASP A 92 -15.39 11.65 6.35
N LEU A 93 -14.37 11.00 6.90
CA LEU A 93 -14.33 10.58 8.30
C LEU A 93 -13.50 11.49 9.20
N ALA A 94 -12.87 12.56 8.68
CA ALA A 94 -12.16 13.52 9.53
C ALA A 94 -13.12 14.10 10.57
N GLY A 95 -12.79 14.05 11.86
CA GLY A 95 -13.62 14.57 12.95
C GLY A 95 -14.89 13.78 13.24
N VAL A 96 -15.06 12.57 12.69
CA VAL A 96 -16.32 11.80 12.87
C VAL A 96 -16.58 11.43 14.33
N THR A 97 -15.53 11.15 15.10
CA THR A 97 -15.59 10.80 16.53
C THR A 97 -16.01 11.98 17.41
N ALA A 98 -15.79 13.22 16.97
CA ALA A 98 -16.29 14.42 17.64
C ALA A 98 -17.73 14.76 17.24
N ARG A 99 -18.15 14.38 16.02
CA ARG A 99 -19.48 14.68 15.48
C ARG A 99 -20.58 13.71 15.92
N ARG A 100 -20.22 12.50 16.34
CA ARG A 100 -21.17 11.42 16.62
C ARG A 100 -20.83 10.70 17.90
N ASP A 101 -21.87 10.23 18.57
CA ASP A 101 -21.75 9.41 19.76
C ASP A 101 -20.92 8.15 19.49
N SER A 102 -20.03 7.82 20.42
CA SER A 102 -19.09 6.70 20.27
C SER A 102 -19.80 5.34 20.28
N ALA A 103 -20.88 5.19 21.05
CA ALA A 103 -21.66 3.95 21.07
C ALA A 103 -22.45 3.77 19.77
N TRP A 104 -22.98 4.85 19.20
CA TRP A 104 -23.60 4.80 17.87
C TRP A 104 -22.59 4.41 16.80
N LEU A 105 -21.39 5.00 16.79
CA LEU A 105 -20.34 4.64 15.83
C LEU A 105 -19.92 3.18 15.96
N ALA A 106 -19.72 2.70 17.19
CA ALA A 106 -19.37 1.30 17.45
C ALA A 106 -20.44 0.34 16.91
N ARG A 107 -21.71 0.63 17.17
CA ARG A 107 -22.84 -0.16 16.66
C ARG A 107 -22.93 -0.12 15.15
N TYR A 108 -22.79 1.06 14.54
CA TYR A 108 -22.86 1.21 13.08
C TYR A 108 -21.71 0.50 12.36
N LEU A 109 -20.51 0.46 12.96
CA LEU A 109 -19.37 -0.30 12.41
C LEU A 109 -19.60 -1.82 12.50
N ALA A 110 -20.23 -2.31 13.58
CA ALA A 110 -20.47 -3.73 13.79
C ALA A 110 -21.64 -4.29 12.94
N GLU A 111 -22.71 -3.49 12.78
CA GLU A 111 -23.96 -3.96 12.16
C GLU A 111 -24.67 -2.86 11.33
N PRO A 112 -24.01 -2.26 10.32
CA PRO A 112 -24.58 -1.15 9.56
C PRO A 112 -25.89 -1.51 8.85
N ASP A 113 -25.99 -2.76 8.37
CA ASP A 113 -27.18 -3.33 7.73
C ASP A 113 -28.38 -3.36 8.67
N ARG A 114 -28.16 -3.74 9.94
CA ARG A 114 -29.22 -3.81 10.95
C ARG A 114 -29.63 -2.43 11.44
N VAL A 115 -28.69 -1.50 11.58
CA VAL A 115 -29.00 -0.12 11.95
C VAL A 115 -29.86 0.56 10.89
N LEU A 116 -29.54 0.37 9.61
CA LEU A 116 -30.35 0.88 8.51
C LEU A 116 -31.73 0.22 8.46
N ALA A 117 -31.81 -1.11 8.60
CA ALA A 117 -33.07 -1.84 8.60
C ALA A 117 -33.98 -1.49 9.79
N ALA A 118 -33.39 -1.12 10.93
CA ALA A 118 -34.12 -0.63 12.10
C ALA A 118 -34.71 0.79 11.91
N GLY A 119 -34.42 1.45 10.79
CA GLY A 119 -34.94 2.79 10.49
C GLY A 119 -34.24 3.90 11.26
N ASP A 120 -32.96 3.72 11.65
CA ASP A 120 -32.19 4.77 12.30
C ASP A 120 -32.16 6.03 11.41
N PRO A 121 -32.54 7.21 11.93
CA PRO A 121 -32.69 8.41 11.10
C PRO A 121 -31.37 8.91 10.53
N ILE A 122 -30.25 8.69 11.23
CA ILE A 122 -28.92 9.10 10.77
C ILE A 122 -28.48 8.16 9.64
N ALA A 123 -28.62 6.85 9.82
CA ALA A 123 -28.31 5.86 8.81
C ALA A 123 -29.16 6.06 7.54
N ALA A 124 -30.47 6.30 7.70
CA ALA A 124 -31.38 6.55 6.59
C ALA A 124 -31.01 7.85 5.83
N ALA A 125 -30.68 8.92 6.54
CA ALA A 125 -30.25 10.18 5.92
C ALA A 125 -28.92 10.02 5.17
N LEU A 126 -27.96 9.30 5.74
CA LEU A 126 -26.70 8.96 5.07
C LEU A 126 -26.95 8.12 3.81
N PHE A 127 -27.77 7.08 3.92
CA PHE A 127 -28.12 6.23 2.79
C PHE A 127 -28.74 7.03 1.64
N ALA A 128 -29.68 7.93 1.93
CA ALA A 128 -30.26 8.80 0.92
C ALA A 128 -29.23 9.77 0.31
N LYS A 129 -28.34 10.35 1.12
CA LYS A 129 -27.30 11.29 0.67
C LYS A 129 -26.25 10.61 -0.23
N TYR A 130 -25.85 9.38 0.07
CA TYR A 130 -24.79 8.65 -0.63
C TYR A 130 -25.36 7.64 -1.64
N HIS A 131 -26.29 8.12 -2.47
CA HIS A 131 -26.85 7.40 -3.62
C HIS A 131 -27.46 6.02 -3.32
N GLN A 132 -27.99 5.83 -2.12
CA GLN A 132 -28.60 4.56 -1.70
C GLN A 132 -27.63 3.37 -1.79
N ILE A 133 -26.33 3.64 -1.63
CA ILE A 133 -25.31 2.60 -1.51
C ILE A 133 -25.21 2.24 -0.02
N PRO A 134 -25.62 1.03 0.41
CA PRO A 134 -25.53 0.65 1.82
C PRO A 134 -24.07 0.38 2.19
N MET A 135 -23.66 0.82 3.39
CA MET A 135 -22.39 0.39 3.96
C MET A 135 -22.48 -1.11 4.29
N PRO A 136 -21.62 -1.96 3.70
CA PRO A 136 -21.68 -3.40 3.95
C PRO A 136 -21.21 -3.73 5.38
N ASN A 137 -21.73 -4.82 5.92
CA ASN A 137 -21.24 -5.37 7.17
C ASN A 137 -19.89 -6.07 6.95
N LEU A 138 -18.82 -5.47 7.47
CA LEU A 138 -17.44 -5.95 7.30
C LEU A 138 -17.05 -7.05 8.30
N LYS A 139 -17.98 -7.49 9.17
CA LYS A 139 -17.78 -8.53 10.19
C LYS A 139 -16.57 -8.24 11.10
N LEU A 140 -16.44 -6.98 11.50
CA LEU A 140 -15.41 -6.55 12.44
C LEU A 140 -15.69 -7.12 13.83
N ASP A 141 -14.64 -7.55 14.52
CA ASP A 141 -14.72 -7.90 15.93
C ASP A 141 -14.65 -6.63 16.82
N SER A 142 -14.87 -6.80 18.12
CA SER A 142 -14.87 -5.69 19.07
C SER A 142 -13.51 -4.99 19.20
N GLU A 143 -12.42 -5.72 19.00
CA GLU A 143 -11.07 -5.16 19.07
C GLU A 143 -10.78 -4.26 17.87
N ASP A 144 -11.17 -4.70 16.67
CA ASP A 144 -11.05 -3.93 15.43
C ASP A 144 -11.90 -2.66 15.48
N VAL A 145 -13.14 -2.74 16.01
CA VAL A 145 -14.00 -1.57 16.20
C VAL A 145 -13.36 -0.58 17.15
N ALA A 146 -12.90 -1.03 18.33
CA ALA A 146 -12.24 -0.16 19.30
C ALA A 146 -10.97 0.49 18.71
N ALA A 147 -10.12 -0.30 18.06
CA ALA A 147 -8.89 0.19 17.44
C ALA A 147 -9.15 1.21 16.33
N LEU A 148 -10.19 1.00 15.51
CA LEU A 148 -10.62 1.95 14.48
C LEU A 148 -11.09 3.27 15.08
N LEU A 149 -11.91 3.23 16.14
CA LEU A 149 -12.39 4.45 16.79
C LEU A 149 -11.23 5.26 17.38
N SER A 150 -10.30 4.61 18.08
CA SER A 150 -9.09 5.27 18.60
C SER A 150 -8.23 5.84 17.48
N TYR A 151 -8.09 5.12 16.36
CA TYR A 151 -7.35 5.63 15.20
C TYR A 151 -8.01 6.88 14.59
N LEU A 152 -9.33 6.85 14.37
CA LEU A 152 -10.07 7.98 13.81
C LEU A 152 -10.05 9.20 14.73
N GLU A 153 -10.09 8.99 16.04
CA GLU A 153 -9.91 10.05 17.05
C GLU A 153 -8.51 10.67 16.93
N ALA A 154 -7.46 9.85 16.86
CA ALA A 154 -6.09 10.33 16.70
C ALA A 154 -5.84 11.07 15.37
N GLN A 155 -6.65 10.84 14.32
CA GLN A 155 -6.56 11.60 13.07
C GLN A 155 -7.39 12.91 13.08
N SER A 156 -8.16 13.14 14.15
CA SER A 156 -9.02 14.31 14.29
C SER A 156 -8.43 15.39 15.21
N SER A 157 -7.26 15.11 15.80
CA SER A 157 -6.50 15.98 16.71
C SER A 157 -5.44 16.81 15.99
#